data_AF-A0A0L7LBX4-F1
#
_entry.id   AF-A0A0L7LBX4-F1
#
_cell.length_a   1.000
_cell.length_b   1.000
_cell.length_c   1.000
_cell.angle_alpha   90.00
_cell.angle_beta   90.00
_cell.angle_gamma   90.00
#
_symmetry.space_group_name_H-M   'P 1'
#
loop_
_entity.id
_entity.type
_entity.pdbx_description
1 polymer ?
#
loop_
_entity_poly.entity_id
_entity_poly.type
_entity_poly.pdbx_seq_one_letter_code
_entity_poly.pdbx_strand_id
1 'polypeptide(L)'
;MKGVGMAHLEAVRRLKGAGVRLQRTVHISFVPAIKVTCTGPPGHGSRVTAGSAGEKGGVQSPEIKSTKIDGSVPFWNAIKEAVNEMGMTVTALICSGATDARFVRRQGIPAINLTPFDDTPLLIHGDDERIHVDSFKKGIETMNNILRAVADCV
;
A
#
# COMPACT_ATOMS: atom_id res chain seq x y z
N MET A 1 8.51 2.41 -2.24
CA MET A 1 9.12 1.07 -2.04
C MET A 1 8.98 0.26 -3.33
N LYS A 2 10.09 -0.03 -4.02
CA LYS A 2 10.06 -0.72 -5.33
C LYS A 2 9.59 -2.18 -5.24
N GLY A 3 9.85 -2.83 -4.09
CA GLY A 3 9.45 -4.21 -3.82
C GLY A 3 7.95 -4.46 -3.97
N VAL A 4 7.10 -3.57 -3.44
CA VAL A 4 5.63 -3.72 -3.56
C VAL A 4 5.18 -3.68 -5.02
N GLY A 5 5.79 -2.82 -5.84
CA GLY A 5 5.52 -2.75 -7.28
C GLY A 5 5.91 -4.03 -8.01
N MET A 6 7.06 -4.61 -7.68
CA MET A 6 7.48 -5.90 -8.23
C MET A 6 6.53 -7.04 -7.84
N ALA A 7 6.05 -7.06 -6.59
CA ALA A 7 5.08 -8.05 -6.13
C ALA A 7 3.76 -7.99 -6.91
N HIS A 8 3.27 -6.77 -7.24
CA HIS A 8 2.08 -6.61 -8.10
C HIS A 8 2.31 -7.17 -9.51
N LEU A 9 3.43 -6.83 -10.15
CA LEU A 9 3.74 -7.32 -11.49
C LEU A 9 3.84 -8.84 -11.54
N GLU A 10 4.52 -9.43 -10.56
CA GLU A 10 4.69 -10.88 -10.47
C GLU A 10 3.37 -11.60 -10.18
N ALA A 11 2.52 -11.07 -9.29
CA ALA A 11 1.18 -11.60 -9.05
C ALA A 11 0.35 -11.63 -10.34
N VAL A 12 0.33 -10.53 -11.10
CA VAL A 12 -0.40 -10.46 -12.37
C VAL A 12 0.16 -11.45 -13.39
N ARG A 13 1.49 -11.58 -13.47
CA ARG A 13 2.15 -12.53 -14.35
C ARG A 13 1.73 -13.96 -14.02
N ARG A 14 1.67 -14.32 -12.73
CA ARG A 14 1.23 -15.66 -12.26
C ARG A 14 -0.24 -15.92 -12.59
N LEU A 15 -1.13 -14.98 -12.31
CA LEU A 15 -2.56 -15.13 -12.62
C LEU A 15 -2.81 -15.30 -14.12
N LYS A 16 -2.13 -14.50 -14.96
CA LYS A 16 -2.21 -14.64 -16.42
C LYS A 16 -1.64 -15.98 -16.90
N GLY A 17 -0.47 -16.38 -16.38
CA GLY A 17 0.16 -17.65 -16.72
C GLY A 17 -0.67 -18.87 -16.33
N ALA A 18 -1.44 -18.77 -15.25
CA ALA A 18 -2.38 -19.80 -14.80
C ALA A 18 -3.74 -19.77 -15.52
N GLY A 19 -3.96 -18.85 -16.46
CA GLY A 19 -5.23 -18.72 -17.17
C GLY A 19 -6.40 -18.23 -16.29
N VAL A 20 -6.10 -17.62 -15.14
CA VAL A 20 -7.13 -17.12 -14.22
C VAL A 20 -7.84 -15.92 -14.82
N ARG A 21 -9.18 -15.99 -14.85
CA ARG A 21 -10.03 -14.86 -15.23
C ARG A 21 -10.71 -14.28 -14.00
N LEU A 22 -10.36 -13.03 -13.70
CA LEU A 22 -10.91 -12.28 -12.57
C LEU A 22 -12.32 -11.76 -12.91
N GLN A 23 -13.17 -11.63 -11.89
CA GLN A 23 -14.54 -11.10 -12.05
C GLN A 23 -14.55 -9.60 -12.38
N ARG A 24 -13.49 -8.88 -11.98
CA ARG A 24 -13.34 -7.43 -12.21
C ARG A 24 -12.04 -7.11 -12.93
N THR A 25 -12.04 -5.96 -13.59
CA THR A 25 -10.83 -5.40 -14.20
C THR A 25 -9.95 -4.77 -13.12
N VAL A 26 -8.71 -5.24 -13.02
CA VAL A 26 -7.70 -4.66 -12.14
C VAL A 26 -6.82 -3.69 -12.93
N HIS A 27 -6.87 -2.41 -12.56
CA HIS A 27 -5.98 -1.38 -13.12
C HIS A 27 -4.75 -1.21 -12.23
N ILE A 28 -3.56 -1.34 -12.81
CA ILE A 28 -2.29 -1.14 -12.12
C ILE A 28 -1.59 0.07 -12.72
N SER A 29 -1.34 1.07 -11.88
CA SER A 29 -0.68 2.31 -12.27
C SER A 29 0.68 2.42 -11.58
N PHE A 30 1.73 2.65 -12.37
CA PHE A 30 3.05 3.02 -11.88
C PHE A 30 3.24 4.51 -12.07
N VAL A 31 3.05 5.26 -10.99
CA VAL A 31 3.18 6.72 -11.01
C VAL A 31 4.67 7.09 -10.96
N PRO A 32 5.16 7.98 -11.83
CA PRO A 32 6.55 8.45 -11.77
C PRO A 32 6.83 9.15 -10.44
N ALA A 33 8.12 9.21 -10.08
CA ALA A 33 8.55 9.74 -8.80
C ALA A 33 7.99 11.15 -8.53
N ILE A 34 7.28 11.30 -7.41
CA ILE A 34 6.87 12.61 -6.90
C ILE A 34 8.10 13.24 -6.22
N LYS A 35 8.62 14.31 -6.81
CA LYS A 35 9.66 15.13 -6.18
C LYS A 35 8.99 16.22 -5.35
N VAL A 36 9.05 16.10 -4.03
CA VAL A 36 8.66 17.17 -3.10
C VAL A 36 9.92 17.87 -2.65
N THR A 37 10.09 19.14 -3.03
CA THR A 37 11.19 19.97 -2.53
C THR A 37 10.73 20.63 -1.23
N CYS A 38 11.41 20.32 -0.12
CA CYS A 38 11.22 20.98 1.16
C CYS A 38 12.48 21.81 1.48
N THR A 39 12.32 22.98 2.10
CA THR A 39 13.44 23.88 2.46
C THR A 39 14.01 23.60 3.86
N GLY A 40 13.40 22.67 4.61
CA GLY A 40 13.87 22.27 5.95
C GLY A 40 14.54 20.88 5.97
N PRO A 41 15.07 20.46 7.14
CA PRO A 41 15.71 19.15 7.30
C PRO A 41 14.75 17.99 6.97
N PRO A 42 15.21 16.76 6.69
CA PRO A 42 14.33 15.61 6.42
C PRO A 42 13.25 15.41 7.51
N GLY A 43 12.06 14.93 7.15
CA GLY A 43 10.95 14.71 8.09
C GLY A 43 9.78 13.93 7.48
N HIS A 44 8.93 13.33 8.32
CA HIS A 44 7.74 12.59 7.87
C HIS A 44 6.63 13.55 7.37
N GLY A 45 5.88 13.16 6.34
CA GLY A 45 5.07 14.08 5.52
C GLY A 45 3.55 14.14 5.75
N SER A 46 2.96 13.42 6.72
CA SER A 46 1.48 13.31 6.78
C SER A 46 0.73 14.42 7.47
N ARG A 47 1.38 15.18 8.35
CA ARG A 47 0.71 16.18 9.17
C ARG A 47 1.63 17.37 9.33
N VAL A 48 1.06 18.57 9.38
CA VAL A 48 1.77 19.81 9.74
C VAL A 48 2.04 19.77 11.24
N THR A 49 2.91 18.87 11.68
CA THR A 49 3.47 18.85 13.03
C THR A 49 4.85 19.45 13.02
N ALA A 50 5.27 20.03 14.14
CA ALA A 50 6.64 20.49 14.33
C ALA A 50 7.65 19.40 13.90
N GLY A 51 8.58 19.75 13.02
CA GLY A 51 9.60 18.88 12.44
C GLY A 51 9.18 18.06 11.20
N SER A 52 7.93 18.12 10.77
CA SER A 52 7.43 17.34 9.61
C SER A 52 7.83 17.95 8.26
N ALA A 53 7.88 17.15 7.21
CA ALA A 53 8.00 17.68 5.83
C ALA A 53 6.78 18.53 5.45
N GLY A 54 5.60 18.26 6.02
CA GLY A 54 4.39 19.05 5.81
C GLY A 54 4.47 20.47 6.37
N GLU A 55 5.04 20.63 7.57
CA GLU A 55 5.35 21.94 8.17
C GLU A 55 6.41 22.68 7.36
N LYS A 56 7.52 22.01 7.04
CA LYS A 56 8.64 22.61 6.29
C LYS A 56 8.26 23.01 4.87
N GLY A 57 7.23 22.39 4.30
CA GLY A 57 6.72 22.72 2.97
C GLY A 57 5.71 23.87 2.95
N GLY A 58 5.20 24.35 4.10
CA GLY A 58 4.24 25.47 4.16
C GLY A 58 2.87 25.22 3.51
N VAL A 59 2.61 24.02 2.97
CA VAL A 59 1.37 23.67 2.26
C VAL A 59 0.42 22.92 3.20
N GLN A 60 -0.61 23.61 3.68
CA GLN A 60 -1.73 22.96 4.35
C GLN A 60 -2.64 22.30 3.29
N SER A 61 -2.61 20.98 3.20
CA SER A 61 -3.65 20.25 2.46
C SER A 61 -4.87 20.06 3.36
N PRO A 62 -6.10 20.20 2.86
CA PRO A 62 -7.28 19.85 3.64
C PRO A 62 -7.18 18.39 4.11
N GLU A 63 -7.59 18.15 5.35
CA GLU A 63 -7.58 16.81 5.95
C GLU A 63 -8.46 15.87 5.12
N ILE A 64 -7.88 14.74 4.71
CA ILE A 64 -8.61 13.68 4.01
C ILE A 64 -8.69 12.48 4.95
N LYS A 65 -9.92 12.13 5.35
CA LYS A 65 -10.20 11.04 6.27
C LYS A 65 -9.70 9.70 5.72
N SER A 66 -9.32 8.81 6.64
CA SER A 66 -8.96 7.44 6.28
C SER A 66 -10.16 6.61 5.87
N THR A 67 -9.91 5.66 4.97
CA THR A 67 -10.87 4.63 4.58
C THR A 67 -11.26 3.84 5.83
N LYS A 68 -12.56 3.63 6.03
CA LYS A 68 -13.05 2.83 7.17
C LYS A 68 -12.65 1.37 6.99
N ILE A 69 -12.30 0.73 8.09
CA ILE A 69 -11.92 -0.69 8.17
C ILE A 69 -12.88 -1.47 9.08
N ASP A 70 -14.11 -0.98 9.22
CA ASP A 70 -15.21 -1.52 10.02
C ASP A 70 -16.06 -2.58 9.29
N GLY A 71 -15.67 -2.94 8.05
CA GLY A 71 -16.41 -3.88 7.20
C GLY A 71 -17.34 -3.20 6.20
N SER A 72 -17.51 -1.86 6.24
CA SER A 72 -18.27 -1.12 5.23
C SER A 72 -17.61 -1.08 3.85
N VAL A 73 -16.33 -1.45 3.76
CA VAL A 73 -15.53 -1.50 2.52
C VAL A 73 -15.31 -2.98 2.17
N PRO A 74 -15.92 -3.51 1.09
CA PRO A 74 -15.93 -4.95 0.84
C PRO A 74 -14.53 -5.57 0.68
N PHE A 75 -13.65 -4.89 -0.06
CA PHE A 75 -12.29 -5.38 -0.28
C PHE A 75 -11.43 -5.41 0.99
N TRP A 76 -11.79 -4.69 2.05
CA TRP A 76 -11.08 -4.79 3.33
C TRP A 76 -11.27 -6.18 3.96
N ASN A 77 -12.50 -6.71 3.92
CA ASN A 77 -12.76 -8.05 4.42
C ASN A 77 -12.07 -9.11 3.56
N ALA A 78 -12.11 -8.95 2.24
CA ALA A 78 -11.40 -9.84 1.31
C ALA A 78 -9.89 -9.90 1.57
N ILE A 79 -9.25 -8.75 1.86
CA ILE A 79 -7.84 -8.70 2.24
C ILE A 79 -7.59 -9.47 3.53
N LYS A 80 -8.39 -9.23 4.58
CA LYS A 80 -8.22 -9.92 5.88
C LYS A 80 -8.39 -11.43 5.74
N GLU A 81 -9.43 -11.88 5.04
CA GLU A 81 -9.72 -13.30 4.83
C GLU A 81 -8.59 -13.98 4.05
N ALA A 82 -8.15 -13.39 2.93
CA ALA A 82 -7.06 -13.95 2.13
C ALA A 82 -5.74 -14.08 2.91
N VAL A 83 -5.44 -13.13 3.81
CA VAL A 83 -4.23 -13.18 4.66
C VAL A 83 -4.40 -14.18 5.81
N ASN A 84 -5.59 -14.25 6.41
CA ASN A 84 -5.88 -15.20 7.48
C ASN A 84 -5.82 -16.66 7.00
N GLU A 85 -6.29 -16.96 5.79
CA GLU A 85 -6.19 -18.29 5.16
C GLU A 85 -4.73 -18.75 4.99
N MET A 86 -3.80 -17.81 4.89
CA MET A 86 -2.35 -18.07 4.84
C MET A 86 -1.72 -18.22 6.24
N GLY A 87 -2.52 -18.22 7.31
CA GLY A 87 -2.04 -18.26 8.70
C GLY A 87 -1.33 -16.98 9.14
N MET A 88 -1.59 -15.86 8.46
CA MET A 88 -0.99 -14.56 8.75
C MET A 88 -2.04 -13.60 9.34
N THR A 89 -1.59 -12.48 9.90
CA THR A 89 -2.48 -11.43 10.42
C THR A 89 -2.20 -10.10 9.73
N VAL A 90 -3.26 -9.33 9.48
CA VAL A 90 -3.14 -7.97 8.92
C VAL A 90 -3.04 -6.96 10.05
N THR A 91 -1.92 -6.25 10.13
CA THR A 91 -1.76 -5.13 11.07
C THR A 91 -2.17 -3.82 10.40
N ALA A 92 -3.26 -3.21 10.88
CA ALA A 92 -3.67 -1.88 10.41
C ALA A 92 -2.87 -0.79 11.15
N LEU A 93 -2.13 0.02 10.39
CA LEU A 93 -1.31 1.11 10.93
C LEU A 93 -1.68 2.43 10.24
N ILE A 94 -1.80 3.50 11.03
CA ILE A 94 -1.86 4.85 10.50
C ILE A 94 -0.41 5.28 10.22
N CYS A 95 -0.02 5.26 8.95
CA CYS A 95 1.29 5.75 8.55
C CYS A 95 1.34 7.28 8.65
N SER A 96 2.40 7.81 9.29
CA SER A 96 2.70 9.25 9.33
C SER A 96 3.35 9.77 8.04
N GLY A 97 3.41 8.98 6.96
CA GLY A 97 3.81 9.37 5.59
C GLY A 97 2.64 9.65 4.62
N ALA A 98 2.81 10.64 3.74
CA ALA A 98 1.80 10.98 2.74
C ALA A 98 1.86 10.00 1.57
N THR A 99 0.72 9.45 1.16
CA THR A 99 0.59 8.55 0.00
C THR A 99 -0.43 9.09 -0.99
N ASP A 100 -0.36 8.63 -2.24
CA ASP A 100 -1.29 9.04 -3.30
C ASP A 100 -2.74 8.62 -3.02
N ALA A 101 -2.95 7.67 -2.11
CA ALA A 101 -4.27 7.30 -1.60
C ALA A 101 -5.05 8.49 -1.03
N ARG A 102 -4.39 9.58 -0.61
CA ARG A 102 -5.10 10.82 -0.20
C ARG A 102 -5.85 11.48 -1.36
N PHE A 103 -5.31 11.42 -2.58
CA PHE A 103 -5.97 11.99 -3.77
C PHE A 103 -7.15 11.13 -4.20
N VAL A 104 -7.01 9.80 -4.11
CA VAL A 104 -8.09 8.84 -4.39
C VAL A 104 -9.24 9.02 -3.39
N ARG A 105 -8.94 9.05 -2.08
CA ARG A 105 -9.95 9.27 -1.02
C ARG A 105 -10.65 10.62 -1.13
N ARG A 106 -9.97 11.67 -1.62
CA ARG A 106 -10.58 12.98 -1.88
C ARG A 106 -11.70 12.91 -2.92
N GLN A 107 -11.65 11.96 -3.85
CA GLN A 107 -12.72 11.71 -4.83
C GLN A 107 -13.86 10.84 -4.27
N GLY A 108 -13.86 10.53 -2.97
CA GLY A 108 -14.86 9.65 -2.35
C GLY A 108 -14.61 8.16 -2.58
N ILE A 109 -13.48 7.79 -3.18
CA ILE A 109 -13.13 6.39 -3.47
C ILE A 109 -12.35 5.80 -2.29
N PRO A 110 -12.82 4.69 -1.68
CA PRO A 110 -12.07 3.98 -0.65
C PRO A 110 -10.70 3.52 -1.17
N ALA A 111 -9.64 3.80 -0.41
CA ALA A 111 -8.28 3.37 -0.75
C ALA A 111 -7.51 2.89 0.49
N ILE A 112 -6.88 1.72 0.39
CA ILE A 112 -6.06 1.12 1.44
C ILE A 112 -4.69 0.81 0.84
N ASN A 113 -3.63 1.26 1.53
CA ASN A 113 -2.26 0.89 1.17
C ASN A 113 -1.91 -0.43 1.87
N LEU A 114 -1.15 -1.27 1.20
CA LEU A 114 -0.75 -2.57 1.70
C LEU A 114 0.75 -2.81 1.46
N THR A 115 1.40 -3.40 2.44
CA THR A 115 2.73 -4.01 2.30
C THR A 115 2.56 -5.52 2.54
N PRO A 116 2.88 -6.39 1.56
CA PRO A 116 2.66 -7.83 1.68
C PRO A 116 3.82 -8.58 2.32
N PHE A 117 4.89 -7.89 2.73
CA PHE A 117 6.10 -8.48 3.28
C PHE A 117 5.98 -8.58 4.81
N ASP A 118 6.25 -9.77 5.34
CA ASP A 118 6.34 -10.03 6.77
C ASP A 118 7.80 -10.15 7.23
N ASP A 119 8.01 -9.96 8.53
CA ASP A 119 9.31 -10.08 9.20
C ASP A 119 10.43 -9.26 8.56
N THR A 120 10.08 -8.05 8.09
CA THR A 120 11.05 -7.12 7.52
C THR A 120 11.35 -5.98 8.50
N PRO A 121 12.63 -5.56 8.65
CA PRO A 121 12.95 -4.38 9.43
C PRO A 121 12.33 -3.12 8.81
N LEU A 122 11.96 -2.15 9.65
CA LEU A 122 11.40 -0.86 9.22
C LEU A 122 12.51 0.07 8.69
N LEU A 123 12.94 -0.17 7.45
CA LEU A 123 14.04 0.56 6.79
C LEU A 123 13.54 1.56 5.74
N ILE A 124 12.28 1.99 5.84
CA ILE A 124 11.68 2.94 4.88
C ILE A 124 12.48 4.26 4.94
N HIS A 125 12.92 4.76 3.78
CA HIS A 125 13.78 5.95 3.66
C HIS A 125 15.21 5.80 4.19
N GLY A 126 15.65 4.58 4.52
CA GLY A 126 17.06 4.31 4.79
C GLY A 126 17.91 4.30 3.50
N ASP A 127 19.22 4.47 3.64
CA ASP A 127 20.17 4.33 2.52
C ASP A 127 20.14 2.91 1.93
N ASP A 128 19.80 1.92 2.77
CA ASP A 128 19.59 0.53 2.41
C ASP A 128 18.24 0.04 2.96
N GLU A 129 17.20 0.06 2.12
CA GLU A 129 15.82 -0.37 2.45
C GLU A 129 15.61 -1.91 2.36
N ARG A 130 16.68 -2.72 2.42
CA ARG A 130 16.69 -4.17 2.12
C ARG A 130 15.50 -4.99 2.67
N ILE A 131 15.15 -6.03 1.91
CA ILE A 131 14.17 -7.06 2.27
C ILE A 131 14.83 -8.43 2.08
N HIS A 132 14.61 -9.37 3.00
CA HIS A 132 15.10 -10.73 2.85
C HIS A 132 14.43 -11.43 1.67
N VAL A 133 15.19 -12.25 0.92
CA VAL A 133 14.69 -12.90 -0.30
C VAL A 133 13.48 -13.79 -0.04
N ASP A 134 13.43 -14.48 1.10
CA ASP A 134 12.31 -15.35 1.44
C ASP A 134 11.05 -14.55 1.82
N SER A 135 11.20 -13.46 2.59
CA SER A 135 10.10 -12.51 2.86
C SER A 135 9.58 -11.90 1.55
N PHE A 136 10.46 -11.62 0.59
CA PHE A 136 10.07 -11.11 -0.72
C PHE A 136 9.26 -12.14 -1.53
N LYS A 137 9.72 -13.40 -1.57
CA LYS A 137 8.99 -14.50 -2.24
C LYS A 137 7.63 -14.76 -1.59
N LYS A 138 7.57 -14.80 -0.26
CA LYS A 138 6.32 -14.94 0.49
C LYS A 138 5.38 -13.76 0.23
N GLY A 139 5.91 -12.54 0.19
CA GLY A 139 5.12 -11.35 -0.14
C GLY A 139 4.55 -11.36 -1.56
N ILE A 140 5.21 -12.00 -2.52
CA ILE A 140 4.64 -12.25 -3.86
C ILE A 140 3.42 -13.18 -3.76
N GLU A 141 3.52 -14.26 -2.98
CA GLU A 141 2.40 -15.20 -2.78
C GLU A 141 1.22 -14.53 -2.10
N THR A 142 1.49 -13.76 -1.04
CA THR A 142 0.50 -12.95 -0.33
C THR A 142 -0.19 -11.96 -1.27
N MET A 143 0.58 -11.23 -2.08
CA MET A 143 0.03 -10.27 -3.04
C MET A 143 -0.83 -10.96 -4.12
N ASN A 144 -0.40 -12.13 -4.61
CA ASN A 144 -1.17 -12.92 -5.58
C ASN A 144 -2.54 -13.34 -5.02
N ASN A 145 -2.58 -13.83 -3.79
CA ASN A 145 -3.83 -14.25 -3.14
C ASN A 145 -4.74 -13.05 -2.87
N ILE A 146 -4.20 -11.95 -2.36
CA ILE A 146 -4.95 -10.72 -2.11
C ILE A 146 -5.52 -10.14 -3.41
N LEU A 147 -4.71 -10.05 -4.48
CA LEU A 147 -5.18 -9.46 -5.74
C LEU A 147 -6.34 -10.25 -6.32
N ARG A 148 -6.28 -11.59 -6.24
CA ARG A 148 -7.39 -12.45 -6.65
C ARG A 148 -8.62 -12.23 -5.78
N ALA A 149 -8.48 -12.27 -4.46
CA ALA A 149 -9.60 -12.09 -3.53
C ALA A 149 -10.29 -10.73 -3.69
N VAL A 150 -9.52 -9.64 -3.85
CA VAL A 150 -10.05 -8.29 -4.04
C VAL A 150 -10.75 -8.13 -5.39
N ALA A 151 -10.23 -8.76 -6.46
CA ALA A 151 -10.88 -8.68 -7.76
C ALA A 151 -12.22 -9.44 -7.78
N ASP A 152 -12.35 -10.48 -6.96
CA ASP A 152 -13.50 -11.36 -6.94
C ASP A 152 -14.52 -11.03 -5.80
N CYS A 153 -14.17 -10.17 -4.84
CA CYS A 153 -15.06 -9.80 -3.73
C CYS A 153 -16.26 -8.94 -4.17
N VAL A 154 -17.42 -9.06 -3.53
CA VAL A 154 -18.70 -8.40 -3.89
C VAL A 154 -18.65 -6.89 -3.72
#